data_AF-A0A9X0AX62-F1
#
_entry.id   AF-A0A9X0AX62-F1
#
_cell.length_a   1.000
_cell.length_b   1.000
_cell.length_c   1.000
_cell.angle_alpha   90.00
_cell.angle_beta   90.00
_cell.angle_gamma   90.00
#
_symmetry.space_group_name_H-M   'P 1'
#
loop_
_entity.id
_entity.type
_entity.pdbx_description
1 polymer ?
#
loop_
_entity_poly.entity_id
_entity_poly.type
_entity_poly.pdbx_seq_one_letter_code
_entity_poly.pdbx_strand_id
1 'polypeptide(L)'
;MVLAGLANAHIECSDIEIVHIDPPFSNSTCINYLGPFMRYAGGVLRNPTASTDCLYCPVDQTNQLLQQLGLETEHAWRNAAYMVVYIVFNTLAIFFHLLGCKNAKSQQEMNSARTTKLRLPIPQ
;
A
#
# COMPACT_ATOMS: atom_id res chain seq x y z
N MET A 1 3.38 -0.02 -7.34
CA MET A 1 3.88 1.17 -6.64
C MET A 1 2.89 2.30 -6.83
N VAL A 2 1.94 2.46 -5.91
CA VAL A 2 0.92 3.52 -5.95
C VAL A 2 1.40 4.77 -5.20
N LEU A 3 2.18 4.55 -4.12
CA LEU A 3 2.71 5.61 -3.26
C LEU A 3 3.68 6.57 -3.99
N ALA A 4 4.55 6.06 -4.86
CA ALA A 4 5.51 6.89 -5.60
C ALA A 4 4.87 7.74 -6.71
N GLY A 5 3.67 7.37 -7.19
CA GLY A 5 2.96 8.11 -8.25
C GLY A 5 1.99 9.17 -7.73
N LEU A 6 1.64 9.11 -6.44
CA LEU A 6 0.66 10.00 -5.79
C LEU A 6 1.27 10.85 -4.66
N ALA A 7 2.50 10.52 -4.22
CA ALA A 7 3.21 11.33 -3.25
C ALA A 7 3.44 12.74 -3.81
N ASN A 8 3.09 13.75 -3.01
CA ASN A 8 3.31 15.16 -3.31
C ASN A 8 2.53 15.71 -4.52
N ALA A 9 1.47 15.04 -4.96
CA ALA A 9 0.53 15.61 -5.92
C ALA A 9 -0.37 16.62 -5.19
N HIS A 10 -0.38 17.86 -5.68
CA HIS A 10 -1.36 18.87 -5.27
C HIS A 10 -2.71 18.47 -5.86
N ILE A 11 -3.69 18.24 -5.00
CA ILE A 11 -5.07 17.98 -5.41
C ILE A 11 -5.84 19.25 -5.10
N GLU A 12 -6.36 19.88 -6.14
CA GLU A 12 -7.40 20.88 -5.96
C GLU A 12 -8.75 20.16 -5.93
N CYS A 13 -9.59 20.46 -4.92
CA CYS A 13 -10.94 19.91 -4.85
C CYS A 13 -11.73 20.23 -6.12
N SER A 14 -12.43 19.23 -6.64
CA SER A 14 -13.46 19.44 -7.67
C SER A 14 -14.72 20.04 -7.06
N ASP A 15 -15.57 20.67 -7.87
CA ASP A 15 -16.78 21.38 -7.40
C ASP A 15 -17.74 20.51 -6.57
N ILE A 16 -17.68 19.17 -6.74
CA ILE A 16 -18.49 18.21 -5.98
C ILE A 16 -17.96 17.89 -4.57
N GLU A 17 -16.69 18.17 -4.29
CA GLU A 17 -16.02 17.92 -3.01
C GLU A 17 -15.88 19.19 -2.16
N ILE A 18 -16.31 20.33 -2.71
CA ILE A 18 -16.34 21.60 -2.01
C ILE A 18 -17.50 21.60 -1.02
N VAL A 19 -17.19 21.91 0.23
CA VAL A 19 -18.19 22.08 1.28
C VAL A 19 -18.60 23.56 1.29
N HIS A 20 -19.88 23.79 1.02
CA HIS A 20 -20.49 25.11 1.10
C HIS A 20 -20.91 25.39 2.54
N ILE A 21 -20.39 26.48 3.12
CA ILE A 21 -20.65 26.85 4.51
C ILE A 21 -21.07 28.31 4.56
N ASP A 22 -22.24 28.56 5.13
CA ASP A 22 -22.70 29.92 5.39
C ASP A 22 -22.36 30.36 6.82
N PRO A 23 -21.58 31.45 7.00
CA PRO A 23 -21.27 31.94 8.33
C PRO A 23 -22.54 32.51 8.99
N PRO A 24 -22.76 32.24 10.30
CA PRO A 24 -23.97 32.66 11.00
C PRO A 24 -24.07 34.19 11.21
N PHE A 25 -22.96 34.92 11.05
CA PHE A 25 -22.91 36.37 11.18
C PHE A 25 -22.64 37.00 9.80
N SER A 26 -23.57 37.83 9.32
CA SER A 26 -23.53 38.47 8.00
C SER A 26 -22.31 39.38 7.73
N ASN A 27 -21.53 39.72 8.76
CA ASN A 27 -20.36 40.60 8.65
C ASN A 27 -19.01 39.87 8.86
N SER A 28 -19.00 38.55 9.04
CA SER A 28 -17.74 37.79 9.13
C SER A 28 -17.36 37.23 7.77
N THR A 29 -16.13 37.48 7.33
CA THR A 29 -15.57 36.83 6.14
C THR A 29 -15.33 35.34 6.40
N CYS A 30 -15.39 34.53 5.34
CA CYS A 30 -15.11 33.11 5.38
C CYS A 30 -13.80 32.79 6.08
N ILE A 31 -12.75 33.57 5.81
CA ILE A 31 -11.44 33.40 6.47
C ILE A 31 -11.48 33.70 7.97
N ASN A 32 -12.30 34.64 8.43
CA ASN A 32 -12.41 34.95 9.87
C ASN A 32 -13.19 33.88 10.62
N TYR A 33 -14.20 33.28 9.97
CA TYR A 33 -15.01 32.22 10.56
C TYR A 33 -14.29 30.86 10.53
N LEU A 34 -13.78 30.44 9.38
CA LEU A 34 -13.11 29.15 9.19
C LEU A 34 -11.62 29.16 9.49
N GLY A 35 -10.96 30.33 9.55
CA GLY A 35 -9.52 30.44 9.79
C GLY A 35 -9.04 29.64 11.02
N PRO A 36 -9.65 29.81 12.21
CA PRO A 36 -9.29 29.03 13.39
C PRO A 36 -9.48 27.52 13.20
N PHE A 37 -10.54 27.11 12.48
CA PHE A 37 -10.82 25.71 12.19
C PHE A 37 -9.78 25.10 11.24
N MET A 38 -9.44 25.80 10.15
CA MET A 38 -8.43 25.35 9.19
C MET A 38 -7.03 25.22 9.81
N ARG A 39 -6.70 26.02 10.83
CA ARG A 39 -5.42 25.87 11.55
C ARG A 39 -5.31 24.54 12.30
N TYR A 40 -6.44 23.93 12.66
CA TYR A 40 -6.47 22.64 13.35
C TYR A 40 -6.76 21.47 12.40
N ALA A 41 -7.78 21.60 11.55
CA ALA A 41 -8.24 20.55 10.64
C ALA A 41 -7.47 20.50 9.32
N GLY A 42 -6.79 21.58 8.93
CA GLY A 42 -6.22 21.73 7.59
C GLY A 42 -7.25 22.13 6.54
N GLY A 43 -6.88 21.97 5.26
CA GLY A 43 -7.71 22.34 4.11
C GLY A 43 -7.52 23.81 3.67
N VAL A 44 -8.17 24.16 2.56
CA VAL A 44 -8.03 25.46 1.90
C VAL A 44 -9.39 26.07 1.56
N LEU A 45 -9.45 27.40 1.55
CA LEU A 45 -10.61 28.19 1.14
C LEU A 45 -10.39 28.74 -0.26
N ARG A 46 -11.35 28.56 -1.16
CA ARG A 46 -11.30 29.13 -2.51
C ARG A 46 -11.68 30.61 -2.54
N ASN A 47 -12.52 31.04 -1.60
CA ASN A 47 -13.06 32.40 -1.52
C ASN A 47 -12.91 33.01 -0.11
N PRO A 48 -11.68 33.28 0.35
CA PRO A 48 -11.43 33.74 1.73
C PRO A 48 -12.13 35.08 2.09
N THR A 49 -12.39 35.93 1.10
CA THR A 49 -12.99 37.26 1.27
C THR A 49 -14.52 37.28 1.19
N ALA A 50 -15.16 36.16 0.81
CA ALA A 50 -16.62 36.10 0.74
C ALA A 50 -17.24 36.17 2.15
N SER A 51 -18.45 36.69 2.26
CA SER A 51 -19.25 36.75 3.50
C SER A 51 -20.47 35.82 3.45
N THR A 52 -20.67 35.15 2.32
CA THR A 52 -21.74 34.20 2.02
C THR A 52 -21.15 33.11 1.13
N ASP A 53 -21.66 31.88 1.23
CA ASP A 53 -21.26 30.76 0.38
C ASP A 53 -19.76 30.42 0.45
N CYS A 54 -19.23 30.11 1.64
CA CYS A 54 -17.82 29.77 1.81
C CYS A 54 -17.50 28.41 1.18
N LEU A 55 -16.54 28.40 0.25
CA LEU A 55 -16.07 27.23 -0.49
C LEU A 55 -14.87 26.64 0.24
N TYR A 56 -15.12 25.66 1.12
CA TYR A 56 -14.11 24.97 1.90
C TYR A 56 -13.73 23.62 1.28
N CYS A 57 -12.44 23.43 1.05
CA CYS A 57 -11.86 22.18 0.58
C CYS A 57 -11.10 21.53 1.74
N PRO A 58 -11.57 20.37 2.27
CA PRO A 58 -10.94 19.71 3.41
C PRO A 58 -9.60 19.05 3.10
N VAL A 59 -9.27 18.86 1.82
CA VAL A 59 -8.08 18.11 1.37
C VAL A 59 -7.26 18.99 0.44
N ASP A 60 -6.10 19.47 0.91
CA ASP A 60 -5.17 20.29 0.11
C ASP A 60 -4.00 19.47 -0.45
N GLN A 61 -3.71 18.34 0.20
CA GLN A 61 -2.58 17.49 -0.09
C GLN A 61 -3.04 16.04 -0.15
N THR A 62 -2.69 15.32 -1.22
CA THR A 62 -2.87 13.86 -1.30
C THR A 62 -2.28 13.16 -0.08
N ASN A 63 -1.22 13.72 0.50
CA ASN A 63 -0.56 13.20 1.69
C ASN A 63 -1.50 13.05 2.91
N GLN A 64 -2.50 13.92 3.07
CA GLN A 64 -3.48 13.82 4.15
C GLN A 64 -4.45 12.65 3.92
N LEU A 65 -4.88 12.45 2.66
CA LEU A 65 -5.67 11.30 2.27
C LEU A 65 -4.88 9.98 2.43
N LEU A 66 -3.61 9.98 2.04
CA LEU A 66 -2.70 8.85 2.19
C LEU A 66 -2.45 8.49 3.67
N GLN A 67 -2.30 9.49 4.55
CA GLN A 67 -2.23 9.28 6.00
C GLN A 67 -3.52 8.67 6.56
N GLN A 68 -4.69 9.14 6.15
CA GLN A 68 -5.98 8.56 6.56
C GLN A 68 -6.16 7.12 6.11
N LEU A 69 -5.61 6.76 4.95
CA LEU A 69 -5.60 5.38 4.44
C LEU A 69 -4.56 4.48 5.14
N GLY A 70 -3.87 4.97 6.18
CA GLY A 70 -2.85 4.22 6.92
C GLY A 70 -1.57 3.98 6.11
N LEU A 71 -1.38 4.72 5.01
CA LEU A 71 -0.20 4.65 4.17
C LEU A 71 0.82 5.69 4.66
N GLU A 72 1.35 5.47 5.86
CA GLU A 72 2.46 6.27 6.38
C GLU A 72 3.66 6.14 5.44
N THR A 73 4.01 7.26 4.80
CA THR A 73 5.11 7.37 3.84
C THR A 73 6.47 7.08 4.48
N GLU A 74 6.61 7.20 5.81
CA GLU A 74 7.86 6.90 6.53
C GLU A 74 8.22 5.40 6.58
N HIS A 75 7.24 4.50 6.46
CA HIS A 75 7.48 3.06 6.61
C HIS A 75 7.10 2.23 5.38
N ALA A 76 6.69 2.89 4.30
CA ALA A 76 6.34 2.27 3.04
C ALA A 76 7.46 1.34 2.51
N TRP A 77 8.72 1.77 2.62
CA TRP A 77 9.86 0.98 2.14
C TRP A 77 10.06 -0.30 2.96
N ARG A 78 9.85 -0.23 4.29
CA ARG A 78 9.97 -1.37 5.21
C ARG A 78 8.84 -2.38 5.00
N ASN A 79 7.60 -1.89 4.86
CA ASN A 79 6.45 -2.74 4.61
C ASN A 79 6.54 -3.44 3.25
N ALA A 80 7.02 -2.74 2.21
CA ALA A 80 7.32 -3.34 0.92
C ALA A 80 8.44 -4.39 1.01
N ALA A 81 9.48 -4.12 1.82
CA ALA A 81 10.56 -5.08 2.03
C ALA A 81 10.06 -6.39 2.67
N TYR A 82 9.18 -6.33 3.69
CA TYR A 82 8.62 -7.55 4.28
C TYR A 82 7.82 -8.39 3.29
N MET A 83 7.04 -7.75 2.42
CA MET A 83 6.30 -8.44 1.35
C MET A 83 7.25 -9.15 0.38
N VAL A 84 8.32 -8.48 -0.04
CA VAL A 84 9.33 -9.07 -0.93
C VAL A 84 10.05 -10.24 -0.27
N VAL A 85 10.45 -10.09 1.00
CA VAL A 85 11.12 -11.17 1.76
C VAL A 85 10.22 -12.40 1.86
N TYR A 86 8.92 -12.23 2.14
CA TYR A 86 7.96 -13.34 2.17
C TYR A 86 7.88 -14.06 0.83
N ILE A 87 7.78 -13.34 -0.30
CA ILE A 87 7.70 -13.93 -1.64
C ILE A 87 8.98 -14.72 -1.96
N VAL A 88 10.15 -14.16 -1.68
CA VAL A 88 11.44 -14.82 -1.93
C VAL A 88 11.57 -16.09 -1.09
N PHE A 89 11.24 -16.02 0.20
CA PHE A 89 11.29 -17.17 1.09
C PHE A 89 10.38 -18.31 0.60
N ASN A 90 9.14 -18.01 0.24
CA ASN A 90 8.20 -19.02 -0.26
C ASN A 90 8.66 -19.62 -1.60
N THR A 91 9.20 -18.79 -2.49
CA THR A 91 9.73 -19.27 -3.78
C THR A 91 10.89 -20.22 -3.57
N LEU A 92 11.83 -19.88 -2.68
CA LEU A 92 12.95 -20.74 -2.33
C LEU A 92 12.48 -22.03 -1.66
N ALA A 93 11.52 -21.97 -0.73
CA ALA A 93 10.98 -23.15 -0.08
C ALA A 93 10.40 -24.16 -1.09
N ILE A 94 9.65 -23.68 -2.08
CA ILE A 94 9.12 -24.51 -3.17
C ILE A 94 10.25 -25.09 -4.01
N PHE A 95 11.24 -24.29 -4.40
CA PHE A 95 12.39 -24.76 -5.18
C PHE A 95 13.21 -25.81 -4.43
N PHE A 96 13.50 -25.58 -3.15
CA PHE A 96 14.21 -26.54 -2.30
C PHE A 96 13.43 -27.83 -2.12
N HIS A 97 12.11 -27.76 -1.91
CA HIS A 97 11.26 -28.94 -1.83
C HIS A 97 11.28 -29.74 -3.14
N LEU A 98 11.19 -29.07 -4.29
CA LEU A 98 11.23 -29.72 -5.60
C LEU A 98 12.60 -30.34 -5.89
N LEU A 99 13.70 -29.64 -5.58
CA LEU A 99 15.07 -30.18 -5.73
C LEU A 99 15.31 -31.36 -4.78
N GLY A 100 14.85 -31.28 -3.53
CA GLY A 100 14.91 -32.38 -2.57
C GLY A 100 14.16 -33.62 -3.06
N CYS A 101 12.97 -33.45 -3.64
CA CYS A 101 12.20 -34.53 -4.23
C CYS A 101 12.90 -35.14 -5.46
N LYS A 102 13.53 -34.33 -6.32
CA LYS A 102 14.31 -34.83 -7.46
C LYS A 102 15.52 -35.65 -6.99
N ASN A 103 16.24 -35.18 -5.97
CA ASN A 103 17.37 -35.89 -5.39
C ASN A 103 16.93 -37.22 -4.74
N ALA A 104 15.83 -37.22 -4.00
CA ALA A 104 15.26 -38.42 -3.39
C ALA A 104 14.81 -39.46 -4.44
N LYS A 105 14.16 -39.02 -5.52
CA LYS A 105 13.76 -39.89 -6.63
C LYS A 105 14.97 -40.55 -7.30
N SER A 106 16.06 -39.80 -7.51
CA SER A 106 17.28 -40.33 -8.15
C SER A 106 17.94 -41.46 -7.36
N GLN A 107 17.95 -41.36 -6.02
CA GLN A 107 18.46 -42.43 -5.16
C GLN A 107 17.57 -43.67 -5.20
N GLN A 108 16.26 -43.48 -5.31
CA GLN A 108 15.29 -44.57 -5.32
C GLN A 108 15.41 -45.43 -6.59
N GLU A 109 15.68 -44.81 -7.74
CA GLU A 109 15.91 -45.52 -9.01
C GLU A 109 17.21 -46.36 -8.97
N MET A 110 18.30 -45.82 -8.41
CA MET A 110 19.54 -46.60 -8.23
C MET A 110 19.38 -47.75 -7.23
N ASN A 111 18.63 -47.54 -6.14
CA ASN A 111 18.39 -48.57 -5.13
C ASN A 111 17.53 -49.71 -5.70
N SER A 112 16.53 -49.41 -6.54
CA SER A 112 15.70 -50.42 -7.21
C SER A 112 16.51 -51.26 -8.21
N ALA A 113 17.39 -50.63 -9.01
CA ALA A 113 18.29 -51.33 -9.93
C ALA A 113 19.31 -52.24 -9.22
N ARG A 114 19.82 -51.82 -8.06
CA ARG A 114 20.74 -52.61 -7.23
C ARG A 114 20.07 -53.82 -6.59
N THR A 115 18.82 -53.66 -6.15
CA THR A 115 18.03 -54.74 -5.54
C THR A 115 17.70 -55.84 -6.57
N THR A 116 17.43 -55.45 -7.82
CA THR A 116 17.19 -56.39 -8.92
C THR A 116 18.45 -57.18 -9.29
N LYS A 117 19.64 -56.57 -9.27
CA LYS A 117 20.91 -57.30 -9.48
C LYS A 117 21.23 -58.30 -8.37
N LEU A 118 20.83 -58.03 -7.13
CA LEU A 118 21.05 -58.95 -6.00
C LEU A 118 20.07 -60.15 -6.00
N ARG A 119 19.01 -60.09 -6.81
CA ARG A 119 17.99 -61.13 -6.94
C ARG A 119 18.17 -62.01 -8.20
N LEU A 120 19.27 -61.83 -8.94
CA LEU A 120 19.61 -62.76 -10.03
C LEU A 120 19.90 -64.14 -9.41
N PRO A 121 19.18 -65.20 -9.82
CA PRO A 121 19.48 -66.54 -9.38
C PRO A 121 20.93 -66.87 -9.77
N ILE A 122 21.68 -67.40 -8.81
CA ILE A 122 22.99 -67.99 -9.07
C ILE A 122 22.78 -69.00 -10.20
N PRO A 123 23.48 -68.86 -11.34
CA PRO A 123 23.45 -69.89 -12.36
C PRO A 123 23.94 -71.18 -11.71
N GLN A 124 23.07 -72.19 -11.67
CA GLN A 124 23.42 -73.55 -11.27
C GLN A 124 24.48 -74.10 -12.23
#